data_AF-A0A7W6CMC4-F1
#
_entry.id   AF-A0A7W6CMC4-F1
#
_cell.length_a   1.000
_cell.length_b   1.000
_cell.length_c   1.000
_cell.angle_alpha   90.00
_cell.angle_beta   90.00
_cell.angle_gamma   90.00
#
_symmetry.space_group_name_H-M   'P 1'
#
loop_
_entity.id
_entity.type
_entity.pdbx_description
1 polymer ?
#
loop_
_entity_poly.entity_id
_entity_poly.type
_entity_poly.pdbx_seq_one_letter_code
_entity_poly.pdbx_strand_id
1 'polypeptide(L)'
;MSWRESNTPRLSALAVAEVHFPDQASRVRHLYQVSDAFRSMCDDLAVILETLTHLDDLPRAEREVRRQEYKELEKALLSEIGEALSQSNVVSLKRS
;
A
#
# COMPACT_ATOMS: atom_id res chain seq x y z
N MET A 1 27.54 5.42 8.54
CA MET A 1 26.40 6.35 8.70
C MET A 1 25.13 5.53 8.56
N SER A 2 24.55 5.09 9.68
CA SER A 2 23.28 4.39 9.70
C SER A 2 22.18 5.45 9.67
N TRP A 3 21.48 5.57 8.53
CA TRP A 3 20.32 6.44 8.41
C TRP A 3 19.23 5.84 9.27
N ARG A 4 19.13 6.38 10.48
CA ARG A 4 18.03 6.26 11.45
C ARG A 4 16.85 5.47 10.88
N GLU A 5 16.71 4.24 11.35
CA GLU A 5 15.39 3.60 11.49
C GLU A 5 14.51 4.57 12.28
N SER A 6 13.78 5.43 11.56
CA SER A 6 12.71 6.22 12.16
C SER A 6 11.70 5.21 12.70
N ASN A 7 11.76 5.04 14.01
CA ASN A 7 10.83 4.28 14.84
C ASN A 7 9.54 5.11 15.03
N THR A 8 9.01 5.65 13.93
CA THR A 8 7.58 5.90 13.80
C THR A 8 6.94 4.51 13.73
N PRO A 9 5.75 4.28 14.31
CA PRO A 9 5.01 3.06 14.01
C PRO A 9 4.66 3.11 12.52
N ARG A 10 5.59 2.66 11.67
CA ARG A 10 5.33 2.46 10.25
C ARG A 10 4.09 1.62 10.20
N LEU A 11 3.04 2.15 9.59
CA LEU A 11 1.86 1.36 9.34
C LEU A 11 2.33 0.07 8.68
N SER A 12 2.00 -1.06 9.28
CA SER A 12 2.41 -2.34 8.71
C SER A 12 1.81 -2.40 7.30
N ALA A 13 2.67 -2.40 6.28
CA ALA A 13 2.27 -2.44 4.89
C ALA A 13 1.30 -3.59 4.59
N LEU A 14 1.53 -4.72 5.26
CA LEU A 14 0.63 -5.86 5.24
C LEU A 14 -0.73 -5.53 5.88
N ALA A 15 -0.75 -4.94 7.08
CA ALA A 15 -2.01 -4.58 7.75
C ALA A 15 -2.81 -3.55 6.96
N VAL A 16 -2.14 -2.57 6.34
CA VAL A 16 -2.76 -1.59 5.44
C VAL A 16 -3.43 -2.32 4.27
N ALA A 17 -2.69 -3.16 3.56
CA ALA A 17 -3.24 -3.89 2.43
C ALA A 17 -4.40 -4.82 2.85
N GLU A 18 -4.35 -5.44 4.03
CA GLU A 18 -5.45 -6.25 4.56
C GLU A 18 -6.72 -5.44 4.86
N VAL A 19 -6.58 -4.20 5.33
CA VAL A 19 -7.72 -3.29 5.56
C VAL A 19 -8.38 -2.89 4.25
N HIS A 20 -7.60 -2.66 3.20
CA HIS A 20 -8.13 -2.31 1.87
C HIS A 20 -8.67 -3.52 1.09
N PHE A 21 -8.20 -4.73 1.38
CA PHE A 21 -8.61 -5.97 0.70
C PHE A 21 -9.01 -7.08 1.70
N PRO A 22 -10.04 -6.87 2.54
CA PRO A 22 -10.39 -7.81 3.60
C PRO A 22 -10.81 -9.18 3.07
N ASP A 23 -11.56 -9.21 1.95
CA ASP A 23 -12.00 -10.45 1.30
C ASP A 23 -10.83 -11.27 0.71
N GLN A 24 -9.66 -10.64 0.54
CA GLN A 24 -8.46 -11.25 -0.03
C GLN A 24 -7.29 -11.28 0.96
N ALA A 25 -7.53 -11.08 2.27
CA ALA A 25 -6.49 -10.94 3.27
C ALA A 25 -5.47 -12.11 3.28
N SER A 26 -5.94 -13.36 3.19
CA SER A 26 -5.07 -14.54 3.09
C SER A 26 -4.16 -14.50 1.86
N ARG A 27 -4.65 -13.93 0.75
CA ARG A 27 -3.92 -13.79 -0.51
C ARG A 27 -2.90 -12.67 -0.44
N VAL A 28 -3.28 -11.54 0.14
CA VAL A 28 -2.38 -10.42 0.44
C VAL A 28 -1.21 -10.93 1.29
N ARG A 29 -1.47 -11.67 2.38
CA ARG A 29 -0.42 -12.29 3.21
C ARG A 29 0.51 -13.17 2.40
N HIS A 30 -0.06 -14.04 1.57
CA HIS A 30 0.73 -14.96 0.75
C HIS A 30 1.63 -14.20 -0.23
N LEU A 31 1.08 -13.28 -1.02
CA LEU A 31 1.84 -12.49 -2.00
C LEU A 31 2.88 -11.59 -1.35
N TYR A 32 2.57 -11.01 -0.20
CA TYR A 32 3.51 -10.20 0.58
C TYR A 32 4.74 -11.00 1.02
N GLN A 33 4.58 -12.30 1.28
CA GLN A 33 5.68 -13.20 1.65
C GLN A 33 6.47 -13.72 0.44
N VAL A 34 5.81 -13.97 -0.70
CA VAL A 34 6.43 -14.68 -1.83
C VAL A 34 6.83 -13.78 -3.00
N SER A 35 6.37 -12.53 -3.05
CA SER A 35 6.64 -11.58 -4.13
C SER A 35 7.22 -10.28 -3.60
N ASP A 36 8.52 -10.06 -3.83
CA ASP A 36 9.19 -8.80 -3.47
C ASP A 36 8.56 -7.58 -4.17
N ALA A 37 8.10 -7.76 -5.41
CA ALA A 37 7.39 -6.70 -6.14
C ALA A 37 6.07 -6.33 -5.45
N PHE A 38 5.30 -7.33 -5.00
CA PHE A 38 4.06 -7.09 -4.26
C PHE A 38 4.34 -6.44 -2.89
N ARG A 39 5.37 -6.91 -2.20
CA ARG A 39 5.82 -6.33 -0.94
C ARG A 39 6.16 -4.84 -1.10
N SER A 40 6.93 -4.49 -2.13
CA SER A 40 7.29 -3.10 -2.44
C SER A 40 6.06 -2.24 -2.67
N MET A 41 5.07 -2.71 -3.45
CA MET A 41 3.81 -1.97 -3.68
C MET A 41 3.05 -1.72 -2.38
N CYS A 42 2.98 -2.71 -1.49
CA CYS A 42 2.34 -2.53 -0.18
C CYS A 42 3.13 -1.55 0.72
N ASP A 43 4.47 -1.60 0.67
CA ASP A 43 5.33 -0.67 1.42
C ASP A 43 5.13 0.77 0.93
N ASP A 44 5.05 0.98 -0.40
CA ASP A 44 4.77 2.28 -1.00
C ASP A 44 3.39 2.81 -0.59
N LEU A 45 2.37 1.94 -0.51
CA LEU A 45 1.04 2.31 -0.05
C LEU A 45 1.05 2.79 1.40
N ALA A 46 1.77 2.09 2.28
CA ALA A 46 1.90 2.49 3.68
C ALA A 46 2.58 3.87 3.80
N VAL A 47 3.59 4.15 2.99
CA VAL A 47 4.28 5.46 2.98
C VAL A 47 3.34 6.57 2.49
N ILE A 48 2.53 6.32 1.46
CA ILE A 48 1.54 7.29 0.96
C ILE A 48 0.50 7.61 2.04
N LEU A 49 -0.05 6.60 2.72
CA LEU A 49 -1.05 6.78 3.77
C LEU A 49 -0.48 7.45 5.02
N GLU A 50 0.75 7.11 5.42
CA GLU A 50 1.46 7.79 6.49
C GLU A 50 1.66 9.27 6.13
N THR A 51 2.08 9.54 4.89
CA THR A 51 2.23 10.92 4.40
C THR A 51 0.90 11.68 4.42
N LEU A 52 -0.19 11.08 3.93
CA LEU A 52 -1.53 11.68 3.98
C LEU A 52 -1.96 11.98 5.42
N THR A 53 -1.65 11.11 6.37
CA THR A 53 -1.91 11.33 7.80
C THR A 53 -1.14 12.53 8.34
N HIS A 54 0.14 12.68 7.95
CA HIS A 54 0.96 13.83 8.35
C HIS A 54 0.56 15.14 7.66
N LEU A 55 0.00 15.08 6.44
CA LEU A 55 -0.51 16.28 5.75
C LEU A 55 -1.70 16.91 6.48
N ASP A 56 -2.39 16.17 7.36
CA ASP A 56 -3.48 16.70 8.17
C ASP A 56 -3.02 17.74 9.20
N ASP A 57 -1.72 17.81 9.47
CA ASP A 57 -1.11 18.83 10.34
C ASP A 57 -0.74 20.12 9.58
N LEU A 58 -0.84 20.16 8.24
CA LEU A 58 -0.48 21.34 7.43
C LEU A 58 -1.60 22.38 7.31
N PRO A 59 -1.28 23.66 7.03
CA PRO A 59 -2.28 24.69 6.73
C PRO A 59 -3.21 24.29 5.57
N ARG A 60 -4.50 24.64 5.70
CA ARG A 60 -5.60 24.15 4.83
C ARG A 60 -5.35 24.32 3.33
N ALA A 61 -4.74 25.43 2.90
CA ALA A 61 -4.49 25.73 1.49
C ALA A 61 -3.41 24.81 0.87
N GLU A 62 -2.36 24.48 1.62
CA GLU A 62 -1.31 23.54 1.18
C GLU A 62 -1.79 22.09 1.30
N ARG A 63 -2.64 21.83 2.29
CA ARG A 63 -3.28 20.52 2.53
C ARG A 63 -4.16 20.11 1.35
N GLU A 64 -5.04 20.97 0.84
CA GLU A 64 -6.00 20.59 -0.22
C GLU A 64 -5.31 20.19 -1.53
N VAL A 65 -4.28 20.94 -1.96
CA VAL A 65 -3.54 20.63 -3.21
C VAL A 65 -2.72 19.35 -3.06
N ARG A 66 -1.91 19.24 -1.99
CA ARG A 66 -1.05 18.06 -1.78
C ARG A 66 -1.86 16.81 -1.49
N ARG A 67 -2.91 16.90 -0.68
CA ARG A 67 -3.78 15.76 -0.37
C ARG A 67 -4.41 15.18 -1.64
N GLN A 68 -4.78 16.01 -2.62
CA GLN A 68 -5.33 15.50 -3.87
C GLN A 68 -4.30 14.68 -4.66
N GLU A 69 -3.06 15.16 -4.75
CA GLU A 69 -1.97 14.41 -5.42
C GLU A 69 -1.75 13.04 -4.77
N TYR A 70 -1.63 12.99 -3.45
CA TYR A 70 -1.41 11.73 -2.73
C TYR A 70 -2.62 10.79 -2.76
N LYS A 71 -3.85 11.32 -2.82
CA LYS A 71 -5.06 10.49 -3.01
C LYS A 71 -5.14 9.84 -4.38
N GLU A 72 -4.71 10.54 -5.44
CA GLU A 72 -4.63 9.92 -6.76
C GLU A 72 -3.55 8.82 -6.80
N LEU A 73 -2.41 9.05 -6.13
CA LEU A 73 -1.36 8.02 -5.98
C LEU A 73 -1.86 6.80 -5.18
N GLU A 74 -2.55 7.04 -4.05
CA GLU A 74 -3.18 5.97 -3.25
C GLU A 74 -4.13 5.14 -4.13
N LYS A 75 -5.00 5.80 -4.89
CA LYS A 75 -5.97 5.13 -5.76
C LYS A 75 -5.31 4.32 -6.88
N ALA A 76 -4.28 4.88 -7.53
CA ALA A 76 -3.52 4.18 -8.55
C ALA A 76 -2.86 2.92 -7.99
N LEU A 77 -2.21 3.05 -6.83
CA LEU A 77 -1.49 1.95 -6.21
C LEU A 77 -2.43 0.85 -5.68
N LEU A 78 -3.59 1.23 -5.14
CA LEU A 78 -4.65 0.27 -4.80
C LEU A 78 -5.16 -0.48 -6.03
N SER A 79 -5.27 0.18 -7.19
CA SER A 79 -5.62 -0.49 -8.44
C SER A 79 -4.57 -1.53 -8.83
N GLU A 80 -3.29 -1.17 -8.80
CA GLU A 80 -2.18 -2.07 -9.13
C GLU A 80 -2.11 -3.28 -8.19
N ILE A 81 -2.29 -3.06 -6.88
CA ILE A 81 -2.35 -4.13 -5.88
C ILE A 81 -3.55 -5.05 -6.15
N GLY A 82 -4.73 -4.48 -6.46
CA GLY A 82 -5.94 -5.23 -6.82
C GLY A 82 -5.76 -6.06 -8.10
N GLU A 83 -5.06 -5.52 -9.09
CA GLU A 83 -4.71 -6.24 -10.32
C GLU A 83 -3.72 -7.37 -10.04
N ALA A 84 -2.67 -7.12 -9.25
CA ALA A 84 -1.71 -8.15 -8.86
C ALA A 84 -2.38 -9.31 -8.09
N LEU A 85 -3.33 -8.99 -7.21
CA LEU A 85 -4.17 -9.98 -6.52
C LEU A 85 -5.01 -10.79 -7.51
N SER A 86 -5.65 -10.12 -8.49
CA SER A 86 -6.48 -10.76 -9.51
C SER A 86 -5.68 -11.64 -10.47
N GLN A 87 -4.51 -11.18 -10.93
CA GLN A 87 -3.62 -11.93 -11.83
C GLN A 87 -3.06 -13.18 -11.16
N SER A 88 -2.75 -13.09 -9.87
CA SER A 88 -2.36 -14.25 -9.08
C SER A 88 -3.43 -15.34 -9.10
N ASN A 89 -4.72 -14.96 -9.24
CA ASN A 89 -5.84 -15.89 -9.33
C ASN A 89 -5.84 -16.63 -10.67
N VAL A 90 -5.58 -15.89 -11.75
CA VAL A 90 -5.53 -16.41 -13.11
C VAL A 90 -4.36 -17.39 -13.29
N VAL A 91 -3.20 -17.11 -12.68
CA VAL A 91 -2.03 -18.02 -12.73
C VAL A 91 -2.28 -19.30 -11.94
N SER A 92 -3.02 -19.24 -10.82
CA SER A 92 -3.37 -20.44 -10.04
C SER A 92 -4.42 -21.33 -10.74
N LEU A 93 -5.26 -20.75 -11.61
CA LEU A 93 -6.29 -21.46 -12.38
C LEU A 93 -5.76 -22.15 -13.66
N LYS A 94 -4.54 -21.86 -14.10
CA LYS A 94 -3.86 -22.57 -15.20
C LYS A 94 -2.85 -23.60 -14.69
N ARG A 95 -3.35 -24.61 -13.98
CA ARG A 95 -2.67 -25.91 -13.84
C ARG A 95 -3.69 -27.02 -14.05
N SER A 96 -4.03 -27.29 -15.30
CA SER A 96 -4.53 -28.57 -15.84
C SER A 96 -4.52 -28.47 -17.36
#